data_AF-T0SN26-F1
#
_entry.id   AF-T0SN26-F1
#
_cell.length_a   1.000
_cell.length_b   1.000
_cell.length_c   1.000
_cell.angle_alpha   90.00
_cell.angle_beta   90.00
_cell.angle_gamma   90.00
#
_symmetry.space_group_name_H-M   'P 1'
#
loop_
_entity.id
_entity.type
_entity.pdbx_description
1 polymer ?
#
loop_
_entity_poly.entity_id
_entity_poly.type
_entity_poly.pdbx_seq_one_letter_code
_entity_poly.pdbx_strand_id
1 'polypeptide(L)'
;MKIMIVSLLLSLGFTAKAETLNYICEPSDMVYMNRFFAQGSLDVNGTLSESILSNTRTLMSFRLVASGKQSDYIDYVGYIAEGNTKLISAMTKAPFIYSSLRLEGEGQSFDIKLLFDYSENFDSRIRDIETNRTYRANCKVIR
;
A
#
# COMPACT_ATOMS: atom_id res chain seq x y z
N MET A 1 55.86 -27.80 5.63
CA MET A 1 55.14 -26.52 5.88
C MET A 1 54.97 -25.78 4.56
N LYS A 2 53.72 -25.54 4.12
CA LYS A 2 53.33 -24.37 3.31
C LYS A 2 51.81 -24.35 3.07
N ILE A 3 51.15 -23.57 3.93
CA ILE A 3 50.04 -22.62 3.71
C ILE A 3 48.90 -23.11 2.81
N MET A 4 47.80 -23.54 3.44
CA MET A 4 46.46 -23.47 2.87
C MET A 4 46.07 -21.99 2.70
N ILE A 5 45.83 -21.57 1.46
CA ILE A 5 45.12 -20.32 1.19
C ILE A 5 43.63 -20.62 1.30
N VAL A 6 43.06 -20.32 2.47
CA VAL A 6 41.60 -20.29 2.64
C VAL A 6 41.14 -18.97 2.02
N SER A 7 40.63 -19.04 0.79
CA SER A 7 39.93 -17.94 0.15
C SER A 7 38.62 -17.69 0.89
N LEU A 8 38.68 -16.77 1.86
CA LEU A 8 37.51 -16.19 2.50
C LEU A 8 36.85 -15.25 1.48
N LEU A 9 35.96 -15.80 0.65
CA LEU A 9 35.02 -14.98 -0.11
C LEU A 9 34.06 -14.34 0.88
N LEU A 10 34.36 -13.09 1.24
CA LEU A 10 33.40 -12.15 1.81
C LEU A 10 32.25 -12.02 0.82
N SER A 11 31.14 -12.71 1.11
CA SER A 11 29.85 -12.43 0.51
C SER A 11 29.49 -11.00 0.89
N LEU A 12 29.61 -10.09 -0.09
CA LEU A 12 29.02 -8.76 -0.06
C LEU A 12 27.51 -8.94 0.11
N GLY A 13 27.07 -9.00 1.36
CA GLY A 13 25.67 -8.90 1.71
C GLY A 13 25.18 -7.53 1.29
N PHE A 14 24.53 -7.47 0.13
CA PHE A 14 23.68 -6.34 -0.22
C PHE A 14 22.55 -6.32 0.79
N THR A 15 22.70 -5.58 1.89
CA THR A 15 21.59 -5.24 2.77
C THR A 15 20.68 -4.32 1.97
N ALA A 16 19.70 -4.88 1.26
CA ALA A 16 18.61 -4.10 0.72
C ALA A 16 17.97 -3.36 1.91
N LYS A 17 18.14 -2.04 1.97
CA LYS A 17 17.54 -1.23 3.03
C LYS A 17 16.02 -1.30 2.83
N ALA A 18 15.31 -1.89 3.79
CA ALA A 18 13.86 -1.80 3.81
C ALA A 18 13.46 -0.36 4.12
N GLU A 19 12.49 0.16 3.38
CA GLU A 19 11.91 1.49 3.56
C GLU A 19 10.49 1.33 4.08
N THR A 20 10.15 2.06 5.15
CA THR A 20 8.81 2.01 5.75
C THR A 20 8.09 3.33 5.53
N LEU A 21 6.86 3.26 5.01
CA LEU A 21 6.00 4.41 4.71
C LEU A 21 4.72 4.34 5.54
N ASN A 22 4.56 5.28 6.48
CA ASN A 22 3.31 5.44 7.21
C ASN A 22 2.32 6.23 6.36
N TYR A 23 1.05 5.84 6.38
CA TYR A 23 0.03 6.51 5.56
C TYR A 23 -1.31 6.63 6.27
N ILE A 24 -2.09 7.61 5.80
CA ILE A 24 -3.50 7.78 6.12
C ILE A 24 -4.30 8.01 4.84
N CYS A 25 -5.52 7.48 4.81
CA CYS A 25 -6.47 7.60 3.73
C CYS A 25 -7.80 8.14 4.25
N GLU A 26 -8.26 9.25 3.69
CA GLU A 26 -9.47 9.94 4.08
C GLU A 26 -10.30 10.32 2.84
N PRO A 27 -11.64 10.18 2.87
CA PRO A 27 -12.50 10.64 1.81
C PRO A 27 -12.83 12.15 1.93
N SER A 28 -12.80 12.90 0.83
CA SER A 28 -13.08 14.35 0.80
C SER A 28 -14.51 14.76 0.41
N ASP A 29 -15.36 13.85 -0.07
CA ASP A 29 -16.65 14.11 -0.71
C ASP A 29 -17.62 12.97 -0.34
N MET A 30 -18.71 13.33 0.34
CA MET A 30 -19.28 12.45 1.36
C MET A 30 -20.61 11.78 1.00
N VAL A 31 -21.27 12.15 -0.10
CA VAL A 31 -22.68 11.74 -0.29
C VAL A 31 -22.87 10.64 -1.33
N TYR A 32 -22.14 10.66 -2.45
CA TYR A 32 -22.51 9.87 -3.64
C TYR A 32 -21.61 8.67 -3.94
N MET A 33 -20.63 8.34 -3.11
CA MET A 33 -19.72 7.22 -3.36
C MET A 33 -19.46 6.35 -2.13
N ASN A 34 -19.21 5.07 -2.38
CA ASN A 34 -18.66 4.16 -1.40
C ASN A 34 -17.26 4.66 -1.02
N ARG A 35 -17.00 4.78 0.27
CA ARG A 35 -15.78 5.40 0.79
C ARG A 35 -15.06 4.45 1.74
N PHE A 36 -13.76 4.61 1.83
CA PHE A 36 -13.00 3.97 2.90
C PHE A 36 -12.16 4.98 3.67
N PHE A 37 -11.88 4.64 4.92
CA PHE A 37 -10.84 5.25 5.73
C PHE A 37 -9.79 4.19 5.95
N ALA A 38 -8.52 4.50 5.84
CA ALA A 38 -7.47 3.54 6.12
C ALA A 38 -6.25 4.21 6.75
N GLN A 39 -5.52 3.43 7.54
CA GLN A 39 -4.20 3.81 8.03
C GLN A 39 -3.34 2.56 8.15
N GLY A 40 -2.04 2.74 8.03
CA GLY A 40 -1.11 1.62 8.12
C GLY A 40 0.32 2.02 7.84
N SER A 41 1.14 0.99 7.69
CA SER A 41 2.58 1.09 7.41
C SER A 41 2.93 0.15 6.29
N LEU A 42 3.44 0.67 5.17
CA LEU A 42 3.97 -0.11 4.06
C LEU A 42 5.45 -0.36 4.26
N ASP A 43 5.82 -1.61 4.44
CA ASP A 43 7.21 -2.06 4.46
C ASP A 43 7.61 -2.50 3.06
N VAL A 44 8.44 -1.67 2.42
CA VAL A 44 8.98 -1.88 1.08
C VAL A 44 10.32 -2.58 1.19
N ASN A 45 10.45 -3.73 0.53
CA ASN A 45 11.72 -4.46 0.48
C ASN A 45 12.67 -3.79 -0.51
N GLY A 46 13.60 -2.97 -0.01
CA GLY A 46 14.53 -2.19 -0.80
C GLY A 46 14.14 -0.71 -0.87
N THR A 47 14.92 0.06 -1.63
CA THR A 47 14.66 1.49 -1.84
C THR A 47 13.60 1.69 -2.92
N LEU A 48 12.63 2.56 -2.66
CA LEU A 48 11.63 2.90 -3.66
C LEU A 48 12.27 3.58 -4.89
N SER A 49 11.90 3.12 -6.09
CA SER A 49 12.43 3.64 -7.36
C SER A 49 11.33 3.71 -8.42
N GLU A 50 11.53 4.55 -9.44
CA GLU A 50 10.57 4.77 -10.53
C GLU A 50 10.47 3.57 -11.49
N SER A 51 11.54 2.79 -11.61
CA SER A 51 11.68 1.72 -12.60
C SER A 51 11.46 0.31 -12.06
N ILE A 52 11.39 0.14 -10.73
CA ILE A 52 11.39 -1.17 -10.07
C ILE A 52 10.15 -1.32 -9.20
N LEU A 53 9.37 -2.37 -9.47
CA LEU A 53 8.36 -2.85 -8.53
C LEU A 53 9.06 -3.56 -7.38
N SER A 54 8.84 -3.06 -6.16
CA SER A 54 9.38 -3.63 -4.94
C SER A 54 8.30 -4.38 -4.19
N ASN A 55 8.58 -5.61 -3.78
CA ASN A 55 7.67 -6.37 -2.94
C ASN A 55 7.38 -5.58 -1.67
N THR A 56 6.12 -5.52 -1.28
CA THR A 56 5.65 -4.74 -0.15
C THR A 56 4.70 -5.56 0.70
N ARG A 57 4.83 -5.39 2.00
CA ARG A 57 3.88 -5.89 2.99
C ARG A 57 3.35 -4.70 3.77
N THR A 58 2.06 -4.69 4.07
CA THR A 58 1.47 -3.65 4.92
C THR A 58 0.66 -4.28 6.03
N LEU A 59 0.80 -3.71 7.23
CA LEU A 59 -0.19 -3.87 8.29
C LEU A 59 -1.16 -2.69 8.17
N MET A 60 -2.43 -2.98 7.86
CA MET A 60 -3.44 -1.96 7.65
C MET A 60 -4.69 -2.18 8.48
N SER A 61 -5.30 -1.07 8.88
CA SER A 61 -6.66 -1.01 9.39
C SER A 61 -7.48 -0.13 8.46
N PHE A 62 -8.69 -0.56 8.12
CA PHE A 62 -9.57 0.20 7.25
C PHE A 62 -11.05 0.04 7.62
N ARG A 63 -11.82 1.07 7.31
CA ARG A 63 -13.27 1.15 7.47
C ARG A 63 -13.91 1.32 6.10
N LEU A 64 -14.94 0.53 5.80
CA LEU A 64 -15.71 0.65 4.57
C LEU A 64 -17.09 1.24 4.86
N VAL A 65 -17.52 2.26 4.11
CA VAL A 65 -18.85 2.86 4.21
C VAL A 65 -19.51 2.88 2.83
N ALA A 66 -20.71 2.31 2.72
CA ALA A 66 -21.46 2.32 1.47
C ALA A 66 -22.14 3.69 1.22
N SER A 67 -22.31 4.06 -0.05
CA SER A 67 -23.03 5.28 -0.42
C SER A 67 -24.49 5.25 0.08
N GLY A 68 -25.02 6.43 0.42
CA GLY A 68 -26.41 6.58 0.88
C GLY A 68 -26.73 5.99 2.26
N LYS A 69 -25.77 5.35 2.94
CA LYS A 69 -25.93 4.77 4.28
C LYS A 69 -24.85 5.28 5.21
N GLN A 70 -25.09 6.45 5.81
CA GLN A 70 -24.09 7.08 6.69
C GLN A 70 -23.90 6.33 8.03
N SER A 71 -24.81 5.40 8.38
CA SER A 71 -24.83 4.66 9.65
C SER A 71 -24.23 3.25 9.60
N ASP A 72 -24.15 2.62 8.42
CA ASP A 72 -23.70 1.23 8.29
C ASP A 72 -22.26 1.20 7.77
N TYR A 73 -21.31 0.84 8.62
CA TYR A 73 -19.92 0.62 8.22
C TYR A 73 -19.37 -0.69 8.79
N ILE A 74 -18.33 -1.19 8.13
CA ILE A 74 -17.61 -2.41 8.53
C ILE A 74 -16.15 -2.01 8.78
N ASP A 75 -15.63 -2.37 9.96
CA ASP A 75 -14.27 -2.10 10.38
C ASP A 75 -13.42 -3.37 10.25
N TYR A 76 -12.23 -3.21 9.69
CA TYR A 76 -11.20 -4.23 9.55
C TYR A 76 -9.93 -3.69 10.23
N VAL A 77 -9.45 -4.38 11.28
CA VAL A 77 -8.34 -3.90 12.12
C VAL A 77 -7.19 -4.91 12.09
N GLY A 78 -5.99 -4.42 11.80
CA GLY A 78 -4.76 -5.20 11.97
C GLY A 78 -4.57 -6.32 10.94
N TYR A 79 -5.05 -6.12 9.72
CA TYR A 79 -4.89 -7.11 8.66
C TYR A 79 -3.60 -6.88 7.88
N ILE A 80 -3.01 -7.97 7.41
CA ILE A 80 -1.80 -7.95 6.60
C ILE A 80 -2.20 -8.06 5.13
N ALA A 81 -1.79 -7.08 4.33
CA ALA A 81 -1.93 -7.13 2.88
C ALA A 81 -0.53 -7.19 2.23
N GLU A 82 -0.43 -7.90 1.11
CA GLU A 82 0.83 -8.13 0.41
C GLU A 82 0.71 -7.74 -1.06
N GLY A 83 1.81 -7.30 -1.64
CA GLY A 83 1.84 -6.96 -3.06
C GLY A 83 3.09 -6.19 -3.44
N ASN A 84 2.92 -5.16 -4.26
CA ASN A 84 4.03 -4.45 -4.89
C ASN A 84 3.83 -2.94 -4.85
N THR A 85 4.92 -2.20 -4.63
CA THR A 85 4.94 -0.74 -4.60
C THR A 85 6.03 -0.21 -5.53
N LYS A 86 5.78 0.94 -6.15
CA LYS A 86 6.77 1.70 -6.92
C LYS A 86 6.54 3.20 -6.81
N LEU A 87 7.60 3.97 -7.03
CA LEU A 87 7.47 5.40 -7.31
C LEU A 87 7.02 5.56 -8.76
N ILE A 88 6.20 6.56 -9.05
CA ILE A 88 5.83 6.92 -10.42
C ILE A 88 6.24 8.37 -10.65
N SER A 89 7.16 8.56 -11.59
CA SER A 89 7.47 9.88 -12.13
C SER A 89 6.32 10.34 -13.01
N ALA A 90 5.86 11.57 -12.80
CA ALA A 90 4.94 12.23 -13.70
C ALA A 90 5.66 13.43 -14.32
N MET A 91 5.72 13.49 -15.65
CA MET A 91 6.43 14.58 -16.35
C MET A 91 5.92 15.99 -15.97
N THR A 92 4.66 16.10 -15.58
CA THR A 92 3.97 17.38 -15.30
C THR A 92 3.44 17.50 -13.88
N LYS A 93 3.68 16.50 -13.02
CA LYS A 93 3.20 16.48 -11.62
C LYS A 93 4.31 16.05 -10.67
N ALA A 94 4.15 16.34 -9.39
CA ALA A 94 5.00 15.75 -8.37
C ALA A 94 4.96 14.21 -8.48
N PRO A 95 6.09 13.52 -8.26
CA PRO A 95 6.12 12.07 -8.24
C PRO A 95 5.20 11.56 -7.13
N PHE A 96 4.56 10.42 -7.38
CA PHE A 96 3.60 9.82 -6.47
C PHE A 96 3.89 8.33 -6.30
N ILE A 97 3.41 7.75 -5.20
CA ILE A 97 3.68 6.34 -4.87
C ILE A 97 2.44 5.52 -5.20
N TYR A 98 2.64 4.41 -5.92
CA TYR A 98 1.59 3.45 -6.25
C TYR A 98 1.87 2.12 -5.57
N SER A 99 0.89 1.61 -4.83
CA SER A 99 0.89 0.27 -4.25
C SER A 99 -0.30 -0.53 -4.74
N SER A 100 -0.05 -1.78 -5.17
CA SER A 100 -1.07 -2.77 -5.52
C SER A 100 -0.92 -3.94 -4.57
N LEU A 101 -1.95 -4.16 -3.76
CA LEU A 101 -1.95 -5.10 -2.65
C LEU A 101 -3.15 -6.02 -2.76
N ARG A 102 -3.04 -7.18 -2.13
CA ARG A 102 -4.12 -8.13 -1.94
C ARG A 102 -4.17 -8.54 -0.47
N LEU A 103 -5.40 -8.63 0.04
CA LEU A 103 -5.68 -9.08 1.39
C LEU A 103 -6.65 -10.25 1.30
N GLU A 104 -6.29 -11.37 1.89
CA GLU A 104 -7.12 -12.58 1.97
C GLU A 104 -7.31 -12.93 3.45
N GLY A 105 -8.55 -12.98 3.92
CA GLY A 105 -8.84 -13.26 5.33
C GLY A 105 -10.31 -13.56 5.61
N GLU A 106 -10.58 -14.47 6.53
CA GLU A 106 -11.94 -14.77 7.06
C GLU A 106 -13.04 -15.00 5.99
N GLY A 107 -12.67 -15.57 4.84
CA GLY A 107 -13.61 -15.83 3.73
C GLY A 107 -13.91 -14.62 2.85
N GLN A 108 -13.13 -13.55 2.98
CA GLN A 108 -13.25 -12.30 2.25
C GLN A 108 -11.90 -11.95 1.60
N SER A 109 -11.95 -11.40 0.39
CA SER A 109 -10.78 -11.00 -0.38
C SER A 109 -10.92 -9.56 -0.83
N PHE A 110 -9.82 -8.81 -0.76
CA PHE A 110 -9.77 -7.44 -1.22
C PHE A 110 -8.61 -7.22 -2.19
N ASP A 111 -8.91 -6.58 -3.31
CA ASP A 111 -7.90 -5.95 -4.16
C ASP A 111 -7.78 -4.49 -3.75
N ILE A 112 -6.58 -4.09 -3.32
CA ILE A 112 -6.31 -2.78 -2.76
C ILE A 112 -5.30 -2.06 -3.65
N LYS A 113 -5.65 -0.84 -4.06
CA LYS A 113 -4.76 0.05 -4.82
C LYS A 113 -4.64 1.36 -4.08
N LEU A 114 -3.44 1.68 -3.62
CA LEU A 114 -3.17 2.91 -2.90
C LEU A 114 -2.32 3.81 -3.78
N LEU A 115 -2.80 5.02 -4.03
CA LEU A 115 -2.07 6.12 -4.64
C LEU A 115 -1.85 7.17 -3.58
N PHE A 116 -0.59 7.36 -3.19
CA PHE A 116 -0.20 8.34 -2.19
C PHE A 116 0.24 9.64 -2.83
N ASP A 117 -0.18 10.76 -2.23
CA ASP A 117 0.23 12.11 -2.61
C ASP A 117 -0.10 12.47 -4.07
N TYR A 118 -1.08 11.76 -4.66
CA TYR A 118 -1.61 12.04 -5.98
C TYR A 118 -2.71 13.11 -5.89
N SER A 119 -2.68 14.06 -6.83
CA SER A 119 -3.49 15.29 -6.88
C SER A 119 -4.98 15.08 -6.53
N GLU A 120 -5.37 15.36 -5.26
CA GLU A 120 -6.72 15.51 -4.64
C GLU A 120 -7.91 14.69 -5.20
N ASN A 121 -7.66 13.61 -5.92
CA ASN A 121 -8.65 12.77 -6.58
C ASN A 121 -8.71 11.40 -5.90
N PHE A 122 -9.93 10.88 -5.73
CA PHE A 122 -10.27 9.57 -5.15
C PHE A 122 -9.75 8.38 -5.96
N ASP A 123 -8.43 8.26 -6.05
CA ASP A 123 -7.76 7.28 -6.87
C ASP A 123 -7.26 6.09 -6.08
N SER A 124 -7.14 6.21 -4.76
CA SER A 124 -6.98 5.04 -3.91
C SER A 124 -8.31 4.29 -3.82
N ARG A 125 -8.24 2.96 -3.94
CA ARG A 125 -9.41 2.08 -4.08
C ARG A 125 -9.21 0.80 -3.28
N ILE A 126 -10.26 0.37 -2.59
CA ILE A 126 -10.40 -0.98 -2.06
C ILE A 126 -11.57 -1.61 -2.80
N ARG A 127 -11.35 -2.77 -3.44
CA ARG A 127 -12.41 -3.56 -4.07
C ARG A 127 -12.60 -4.84 -3.28
N ASP A 128 -13.80 -4.99 -2.72
CA ASP A 128 -14.31 -6.24 -2.18
C ASP A 128 -14.62 -7.18 -3.37
N ILE A 129 -14.00 -8.35 -3.39
CA ILE A 129 -14.07 -9.29 -4.53
C ILE A 129 -15.43 -10.01 -4.56
N GLU A 130 -15.94 -10.34 -3.39
CA GLU A 130 -17.16 -11.10 -3.18
C GLU A 130 -18.39 -10.28 -3.57
N THR A 131 -18.43 -9.00 -3.20
CA THR A 131 -19.54 -8.10 -3.55
C THR A 131 -19.27 -7.27 -4.81
N ASN A 132 -18.05 -7.32 -5.35
CA ASN A 132 -17.53 -6.48 -6.44
C ASN A 132 -17.70 -4.96 -6.18
N ARG A 133 -17.89 -4.56 -4.92
CA ARG A 133 -18.04 -3.16 -4.54
C ARG A 133 -16.67 -2.50 -4.44
N THR A 134 -16.56 -1.31 -5.02
CA THR A 134 -15.36 -0.48 -4.94
C THR A 134 -15.61 0.70 -4.01
N TYR A 135 -14.68 0.91 -3.08
CA TYR A 135 -14.63 2.01 -2.14
C TYR A 135 -13.45 2.91 -2.49
N ARG A 136 -13.57 4.22 -2.27
CA ARG A 136 -12.51 5.18 -2.65
C ARG A 136 -12.11 6.13 -1.53
N ALA A 137 -10.87 6.61 -1.59
CA ALA A 137 -10.31 7.60 -0.67
C ALA A 137 -9.13 8.35 -1.33
N ASN A 138 -8.68 9.42 -0.68
CA ASN A 138 -7.39 10.06 -0.95
C ASN A 138 -6.40 9.58 0.10
N CYS A 139 -5.21 9.12 -0.33
CA CYS A 139 -4.18 8.67 0.59
C CYS A 139 -2.96 9.57 0.52
N LYS A 140 -2.30 9.77 1.65
CA LYS A 140 -1.05 10.54 1.77
C LYS A 140 -0.06 9.83 2.68
N VAL A 141 1.23 10.01 2.40
CA VAL A 141 2.28 9.57 3.33
C VAL A 141 2.35 10.58 4.48
N ILE A 142 2.42 10.09 5.71
CA ILE A 142 2.63 10.90 6.91
C ILE A 142 4.08 10.73 7.37
N ARG A 143 4.78 11.85 7.57
CA ARG A 143 6.18 11.90 8.01
C ARG A 143 6.27 12.44 9.43
#